data_AF-A0A538AZ21-F1
#
_entry.id   AF-A0A538AZ21-F1
#
_cell.length_a   1.000
_cell.length_b   1.000
_cell.length_c   1.000
_cell.angle_alpha   90.00
_cell.angle_beta   90.00
_cell.angle_gamma   90.00
#
_symmetry.space_group_name_H-M   'P 1'
#
loop_
_entity.id
_entity.type
_entity.pdbx_description
1 polymer ?
#
loop_
_entity_poly.entity_id
_entity_poly.type
_entity_poly.pdbx_seq_one_letter_code
_entity_poly.pdbx_strand_id
1 'polypeptide(L)'
;MAMESVSLRRRLFGVDPEEVQRALAERDLEVGRLARQMNLAEQRLAEAEDRSQALERRLADAERRALSAERELKHLQATLSSLSLDIARKEQEAEALRLEADDLRRQLEWAVTAGSAGLEQPGRGAGDDRMTRFLVAEVAPILRAAEDSAAALMEQARAASGQQLAEIGQARNELRAQFAVITEWWDGVRQVVAPVQERIASTRRTIEEVGERIQGALVPLSGLMATIGEELAELTKAATPPPFPAPADSSASTEERSAHEELIVSIADETGASTGTRDQGPPVPAAGRPVGWWPYGRRSAGVGL
;
A
#
# COMPACT_ATOMS: atom_id res chain seq x y z
N MET A 1 45.26 -4.52 -7.13
CA MET A 1 46.47 -3.71 -6.89
C MET A 1 47.58 -4.68 -6.59
N ALA A 2 48.59 -4.79 -7.46
CA ALA A 2 49.77 -5.56 -7.14
C ALA A 2 50.55 -4.76 -6.09
N MET A 3 50.82 -5.34 -4.92
CA MET A 3 51.76 -4.72 -3.98
C MET A 3 53.12 -4.74 -4.67
N GLU A 4 53.64 -3.57 -5.01
CA GLU A 4 55.02 -3.44 -5.47
C GLU A 4 55.91 -4.00 -4.36
N SER A 5 56.65 -5.06 -4.68
CA SER A 5 57.54 -5.70 -3.74
C SER A 5 58.69 -4.75 -3.42
N VAL A 6 58.69 -4.19 -2.21
CA VAL A 6 59.75 -3.30 -1.74
C VAL A 6 61.05 -4.10 -1.63
N SER A 7 61.95 -3.92 -2.61
CA SER A 7 63.27 -4.57 -2.59
C SER A 7 64.21 -3.79 -1.68
N LEU A 8 64.55 -4.36 -0.52
CA LEU A 8 65.54 -3.80 0.41
C LEU A 8 66.96 -4.13 -0.07
N ARG A 9 67.85 -3.13 -0.16
CA ARG A 9 69.26 -3.37 -0.53
C ARG A 9 70.02 -3.94 0.67
N ARG A 10 70.57 -5.14 0.51
CA ARG A 10 71.48 -5.74 1.50
C ARG A 10 72.88 -5.10 1.38
N ARG A 11 73.38 -4.51 2.45
CA ARG A 11 74.80 -4.12 2.61
C ARG A 11 75.60 -5.28 3.23
N LEU A 12 76.92 -5.22 3.12
CA LEU A 12 77.88 -6.22 3.65
C LEU A 12 77.68 -6.57 5.14
N PHE A 13 76.97 -5.75 5.91
CA PHE A 13 76.68 -5.96 7.33
C PHE A 13 75.18 -5.83 7.71
N GLY A 14 74.24 -6.01 6.77
CA GLY A 14 72.80 -6.00 7.08
C GLY A 14 71.94 -5.14 6.16
N VAL A 15 70.69 -4.86 6.57
CA VAL A 15 69.75 -3.97 5.86
C VAL A 15 70.01 -2.53 6.30
N ASP A 16 69.97 -1.58 5.36
CA ASP A 16 70.12 -0.16 5.66
C ASP A 16 68.96 0.34 6.54
N PRO A 17 69.21 0.85 7.76
CA PRO A 17 68.14 1.29 8.65
C PRO A 17 67.31 2.44 8.07
N GLU A 18 67.88 3.27 7.19
CA GLU A 18 67.14 4.36 6.53
C GLU A 18 66.11 3.82 5.52
N GLU A 19 66.44 2.74 4.80
CA GLU A 19 65.51 2.10 3.86
C GLU A 19 64.33 1.44 4.60
N VAL A 20 64.60 0.81 5.76
CA VAL A 20 63.54 0.23 6.61
C VAL A 20 62.62 1.32 7.15
N GLN A 21 63.18 2.43 7.66
CA GLN A 21 62.36 3.55 8.15
C GLN A 21 61.50 4.16 7.04
N ARG A 22 62.05 4.31 5.83
CA ARG A 22 61.29 4.80 4.68
C ARG A 22 60.15 3.85 4.30
N ALA A 23 60.41 2.55 4.22
CA ALA A 23 59.40 1.55 3.90
C ALA A 23 58.28 1.48 4.96
N LEU A 24 58.62 1.60 6.24
CA LEU A 24 57.63 1.67 7.32
C LEU A 24 56.77 2.94 7.22
N ALA A 25 57.40 4.10 6.98
CA ALA A 25 56.67 5.36 6.80
C ALA A 25 55.72 5.31 5.60
N GLU A 26 56.14 4.71 4.49
CA GLU A 26 55.31 4.52 3.30
C GLU A 26 54.12 3.59 3.59
N ARG A 27 54.37 2.45 4.23
CA ARG A 27 53.32 1.52 4.66
C ARG A 27 52.30 2.20 5.57
N ASP A 28 52.74 3.00 6.53
CA ASP A 28 51.85 3.67 7.47
C ASP A 28 51.00 4.75 6.76
N LEU A 29 51.56 5.44 5.75
CA LEU A 29 50.81 6.35 4.89
C LEU A 29 49.75 5.62 4.05
N GLU A 30 50.08 4.45 3.50
CA GLU A 30 49.14 3.62 2.74
C GLU A 30 48.02 3.07 3.62
N VAL A 31 48.34 2.50 4.78
CA VAL A 31 47.36 2.03 5.76
C VAL A 31 46.43 3.19 6.16
N GLY A 32 46.98 4.39 6.39
CA GLY A 32 46.18 5.58 6.66
C GLY A 32 45.25 5.99 5.51
N ARG A 33 45.66 5.81 4.24
CA ARG A 33 44.79 6.07 3.07
C ARG A 33 43.68 5.03 2.97
N LEU A 34 44.00 3.75 3.13
CA LEU A 34 43.03 2.66 3.09
C LEU A 34 41.99 2.80 4.22
N ALA A 35 42.43 3.13 5.44
CA ALA A 35 41.52 3.38 6.56
C ALA A 35 40.55 4.53 6.28
N ARG A 36 41.02 5.64 5.68
CA ARG A 36 40.15 6.76 5.28
C ARG A 36 39.16 6.36 4.18
N GLN A 37 39.59 5.54 3.22
CA GLN A 37 38.70 5.03 2.16
C GLN A 37 37.64 4.10 2.74
N MET A 38 38.00 3.21 3.67
CA MET A 38 37.07 2.33 4.38
C MET A 38 36.04 3.14 5.16
N ASN A 39 36.47 4.11 5.98
CA ASN A 39 35.56 4.96 6.75
C ASN A 39 34.59 5.74 5.85
N LEU A 40 35.06 6.23 4.69
CA LEU A 40 34.21 6.93 3.73
C LEU A 40 33.22 5.98 3.02
N ALA A 41 33.62 4.73 2.79
CA ALA A 41 32.72 3.70 2.27
C ALA A 41 31.64 3.32 3.30
N GLU A 42 32.02 3.16 4.57
CA GLU A 42 31.10 2.90 5.69
C GLU A 42 30.09 4.04 5.86
N GLN A 43 30.54 5.30 5.81
CA GLN A 43 29.64 6.46 5.86
C GLN A 43 28.62 6.45 4.72
N ARG A 44 29.06 6.14 3.49
CA ARG A 44 28.15 6.05 2.34
C ARG A 44 27.17 4.89 2.45
N LEU A 45 27.58 3.78 3.06
CA LEU A 45 26.70 2.64 3.32
C LEU A 45 25.63 3.03 4.35
N ALA A 46 26.02 3.66 5.45
CA ALA A 46 25.08 4.15 6.46
C ALA A 46 24.07 5.16 5.87
N GLU A 47 24.53 6.12 5.06
CA GLU A 47 23.64 7.06 4.35
C GLU A 47 22.69 6.38 3.34
N ALA A 48 23.11 5.27 2.73
CA ALA A 48 22.26 4.50 1.82
C ALA A 48 21.20 3.70 2.59
N GLU A 49 21.57 3.11 3.72
CA GLU A 49 20.65 2.41 4.63
C GLU A 49 19.59 3.35 5.20
N ASP A 50 19.98 4.52 5.69
CA ASP A 50 19.06 5.55 6.17
C ASP A 50 18.06 5.99 5.09
N ARG A 51 18.55 6.17 3.85
CA ARG A 51 17.69 6.49 2.70
C ARG A 51 16.73 5.36 2.36
N SER A 52 17.17 4.10 2.42
CA SER A 52 16.30 2.94 2.20
C SER A 52 15.20 2.86 3.25
N GLN A 53 15.56 2.98 4.54
CA GLN A 53 14.59 2.97 5.64
C GLN A 53 13.60 4.13 5.54
N ALA A 54 14.05 5.32 5.13
CA ALA A 54 13.16 6.46 4.92
C ALA A 54 12.15 6.20 3.79
N LEU A 55 12.57 5.54 2.70
CA LEU A 55 11.68 5.15 1.62
C LEU A 55 10.69 4.05 2.05
N GLU A 56 11.13 3.06 2.81
CA GLU A 56 10.27 2.01 3.38
C GLU A 56 9.18 2.60 4.28
N ARG A 57 9.54 3.54 5.16
CA ARG A 57 8.55 4.25 6.00
C ARG A 57 7.53 5.01 5.16
N ARG A 58 7.98 5.71 4.11
CA ARG A 58 7.08 6.42 3.19
C ARG A 58 6.15 5.48 2.42
N LEU A 59 6.64 4.31 2.01
CA LEU A 59 5.83 3.28 1.38
C LEU A 59 4.77 2.73 2.34
N ALA A 60 5.16 2.38 3.57
CA ALA A 60 4.22 1.92 4.60
C ALA A 60 3.13 2.96 4.91
N ASP A 61 3.48 4.25 4.98
CA ASP A 61 2.52 5.33 5.19
C ASP A 61 1.62 5.57 3.96
N ALA A 62 2.11 5.34 2.75
CA ALA A 62 1.31 5.38 1.53
C ALA A 62 0.31 4.22 1.48
N GLU A 63 0.73 2.99 1.84
CA GLU A 63 -0.13 1.81 1.90
C GLU A 63 -1.24 1.98 2.94
N ARG A 64 -0.93 2.51 4.13
CA ARG A 64 -1.95 2.81 5.15
C ARG A 64 -3.00 3.81 4.65
N ARG A 65 -2.57 4.85 3.92
CA ARG A 65 -3.48 5.83 3.32
C ARG A 65 -4.34 5.20 2.22
N ALA A 66 -3.76 4.35 1.37
CA ALA A 66 -4.49 3.63 0.34
C ALA A 66 -5.56 2.70 0.96
N LEU A 67 -5.20 1.92 1.98
CA LEU A 67 -6.16 1.05 2.70
C LEU A 67 -7.27 1.85 3.41
N SER A 68 -6.97 3.04 3.94
CA SER A 68 -7.98 3.93 4.50
C SER A 68 -8.96 4.41 3.43
N ALA A 69 -8.44 4.90 2.30
CA ALA A 69 -9.25 5.35 1.18
C ALA A 69 -10.13 4.22 0.61
N GLU A 70 -9.62 2.99 0.52
CA GLU A 70 -10.41 1.83 0.11
C GLU A 70 -11.57 1.53 1.06
N ARG A 71 -11.36 1.65 2.38
CA ARG A 71 -12.44 1.46 3.37
C ARG A 71 -13.49 2.56 3.25
N GLU A 72 -13.08 3.80 3.04
CA GLU A 72 -13.98 4.92 2.81
C GLU A 72 -14.81 4.72 1.53
N LEU A 73 -14.19 4.29 0.43
CA LEU A 73 -14.90 3.97 -0.81
C LEU A 73 -15.90 2.83 -0.62
N LYS A 74 -15.53 1.76 0.09
CA LYS A 74 -16.45 0.66 0.42
C LYS A 74 -17.61 1.14 1.29
N HIS A 75 -17.36 2.04 2.23
CA HIS A 75 -18.40 2.65 3.05
C HIS A 75 -19.34 3.51 2.20
N LEU A 76 -18.81 4.39 1.35
CA LEU A 76 -19.62 5.21 0.44
C LEU A 76 -20.45 4.33 -0.51
N GLN A 77 -19.87 3.26 -1.05
CA GLN A 77 -20.60 2.30 -1.88
C GLN A 77 -21.75 1.63 -1.11
N ALA A 78 -21.53 1.24 0.15
CA ALA A 78 -22.59 0.69 1.00
C ALA A 78 -23.69 1.73 1.25
N THR A 79 -23.35 2.98 1.55
CA THR A 79 -24.34 4.06 1.74
C THR A 79 -25.14 4.33 0.48
N LEU A 80 -24.51 4.34 -0.70
CA LEU A 80 -25.21 4.50 -1.99
C LEU A 80 -26.15 3.33 -2.27
N SER A 81 -25.74 2.10 -1.97
CA SER A 81 -26.61 0.93 -2.12
C SER A 81 -27.83 0.99 -1.20
N SER A 82 -27.65 1.45 0.05
CA SER A 82 -28.74 1.69 0.99
C SER A 82 -29.69 2.76 0.47
N LEU A 83 -29.17 3.92 0.05
CA LEU A 83 -29.99 5.01 -0.48
C LEU A 83 -30.73 4.58 -1.75
N SER A 84 -30.12 3.76 -2.62
CA SER A 84 -30.80 3.23 -3.81
C SER A 84 -31.97 2.31 -3.46
N LEU A 85 -31.84 1.51 -2.39
CA LEU A 85 -32.92 0.67 -1.89
C LEU A 85 -34.05 1.50 -1.28
N ASP A 86 -33.70 2.55 -0.53
CA ASP A 86 -34.68 3.48 0.05
C ASP A 86 -35.45 4.23 -1.03
N ILE A 87 -34.78 4.69 -2.11
CA ILE A 87 -35.42 5.31 -3.27
C ILE A 87 -36.39 4.32 -3.94
N ALA A 88 -35.94 3.09 -4.23
CA ALA A 88 -36.80 2.08 -4.84
C ALA A 88 -38.03 1.75 -3.97
N ARG A 89 -37.86 1.71 -2.65
CA ARG A 89 -38.97 1.55 -1.71
C ARG A 89 -39.94 2.74 -1.75
N LYS A 90 -39.42 3.97 -1.78
CA LYS A 90 -40.26 5.17 -1.87
C LYS A 90 -40.99 5.28 -3.20
N GLU A 91 -40.39 4.82 -4.29
CA GLU A 91 -41.03 4.71 -5.59
C GLU A 91 -42.19 3.71 -5.56
N GLN A 92 -42.01 2.53 -4.95
CA GLN A 92 -43.10 1.55 -4.76
C GLN A 92 -44.23 2.10 -3.87
N GLU A 93 -43.90 2.77 -2.77
CA GLU A 93 -44.89 3.43 -1.91
C GLU A 93 -45.67 4.51 -2.68
N ALA A 94 -44.99 5.30 -3.52
CA ALA A 94 -45.63 6.30 -4.37
C ALA A 94 -46.53 5.70 -5.45
N GLU A 95 -46.14 4.58 -6.06
CA GLU A 95 -46.97 3.84 -7.02
C GLU A 95 -48.22 3.25 -6.36
N ALA A 96 -48.09 2.68 -5.15
CA ALA A 96 -49.23 2.17 -4.40
C ALA A 96 -50.25 3.28 -4.09
N LEU A 97 -49.78 4.44 -3.63
CA LEU A 97 -50.64 5.61 -3.37
C LEU A 97 -51.30 6.15 -4.64
N ARG A 98 -50.62 6.08 -5.80
CA ARG A 98 -51.22 6.46 -7.09
C ARG A 98 -52.36 5.52 -7.48
N LEU A 99 -52.18 4.21 -7.31
CA LEU A 99 -53.22 3.22 -7.58
C LEU A 99 -54.43 3.40 -6.65
N GLU A 100 -54.21 3.69 -5.37
CA GLU A 100 -55.28 3.99 -4.41
C GLU A 100 -56.03 5.27 -4.79
N ALA A 101 -55.31 6.34 -5.17
CA ALA A 101 -55.92 7.58 -5.63
C ALA A 101 -56.77 7.38 -6.91
N ASP A 102 -56.30 6.55 -7.85
CA ASP A 102 -57.04 6.22 -9.05
C ASP A 102 -58.27 5.33 -8.77
N ASP A 103 -58.20 4.44 -7.78
CA ASP A 103 -59.35 3.65 -7.35
C ASP A 103 -60.42 4.53 -6.67
N LEU A 104 -60.02 5.41 -5.75
CA LEU A 104 -60.92 6.38 -5.12
C LEU A 104 -61.58 7.31 -6.15
N ARG A 105 -60.84 7.72 -7.20
CA ARG A 105 -61.42 8.47 -8.33
C ARG A 105 -62.50 7.67 -9.05
N ARG A 106 -62.26 6.39 -9.35
CA ARG A 106 -63.27 5.52 -9.98
C ARG A 106 -64.49 5.31 -9.08
N GLN A 107 -64.29 5.16 -7.77
CA GLN A 107 -65.39 5.04 -6.81
C GLN A 107 -66.26 6.30 -6.78
N LEU A 108 -65.63 7.49 -6.79
CA LEU A 108 -66.33 8.77 -6.87
C LEU A 108 -67.08 8.92 -8.20
N GLU A 109 -66.44 8.59 -9.33
CA GLU A 109 -67.07 8.64 -10.64
C GLU A 109 -68.29 7.69 -10.73
N TRP A 110 -68.18 6.49 -10.17
CA TRP A 110 -69.29 5.55 -10.06
C TRP A 110 -70.42 6.09 -9.16
N ALA A 111 -70.10 6.69 -8.01
CA ALA A 111 -71.11 7.28 -7.12
C ALA A 111 -71.82 8.48 -7.76
N VAL A 112 -71.10 9.33 -8.51
CA VAL A 112 -71.68 10.48 -9.23
C VAL A 112 -72.62 10.00 -10.34
N THR A 113 -72.19 9.02 -11.15
CA THR A 113 -73.03 8.44 -12.21
C THR A 113 -74.26 7.73 -11.64
N ALA A 114 -74.11 6.90 -10.61
CA ALA A 114 -75.23 6.23 -9.95
C ALA A 114 -76.21 7.20 -9.27
N GLY A 115 -75.70 8.25 -8.61
CA GLY A 115 -76.51 9.30 -8.00
C GLY A 115 -77.29 10.12 -9.03
N SER A 116 -76.70 10.41 -10.19
CA SER A 116 -77.38 11.13 -11.27
C SER A 116 -78.52 10.32 -11.90
N ALA A 117 -78.37 8.99 -12.04
CA ALA A 117 -79.40 8.12 -12.59
C ALA A 117 -80.61 7.94 -11.65
N GLY A 118 -80.42 8.08 -10.33
CA GLY A 118 -81.50 8.00 -9.34
C GLY A 118 -82.40 9.25 -9.24
N LEU A 119 -81.99 10.38 -9.82
CA LEU A 119 -82.70 11.66 -9.74
C LEU A 119 -83.72 11.89 -10.87
N GLU A 120 -83.77 11.03 -11.89
CA GLU A 120 -84.81 11.08 -12.93
C GLU A 120 -86.11 10.36 -12.51
N GLN A 121 -86.55 10.55 -11.27
CA GLN A 121 -87.88 10.12 -10.83
C GLN A 121 -88.83 11.34 -10.83
N PRO A 122 -89.66 11.52 -11.88
CA PRO A 122 -90.54 12.68 -12.01
C PRO A 122 -91.71 12.55 -11.03
N GLY A 123 -91.67 13.24 -9.88
CA GLY A 123 -92.90 13.33 -9.07
C GLY A 123 -92.86 13.74 -7.60
N ARG A 124 -91.76 14.22 -7.00
CA ARG A 124 -91.82 14.69 -5.59
C ARG A 124 -91.23 16.07 -5.35
N GLY A 125 -92.16 17.04 -5.23
CA GLY A 125 -92.14 18.07 -4.19
C GLY A 125 -91.22 19.27 -4.39
N ALA A 126 -91.80 20.42 -4.73
CA ALA A 126 -91.17 21.75 -4.80
C ALA A 126 -90.49 22.28 -3.50
N GLY A 127 -90.32 21.44 -2.47
CA GLY A 127 -89.58 21.76 -1.25
C GLY A 127 -88.08 21.42 -1.30
N ASP A 128 -87.68 20.48 -2.15
CA ASP A 128 -86.29 19.98 -2.20
C ASP A 128 -85.32 20.93 -2.94
N ASP A 129 -85.89 21.82 -3.76
CA ASP A 129 -85.18 22.81 -4.61
C ASP A 129 -84.50 23.93 -3.79
N ARG A 130 -84.94 24.18 -2.53
CA ARG A 130 -84.27 25.16 -1.65
C ARG A 130 -83.06 24.57 -0.94
N MET A 131 -83.14 23.31 -0.50
CA MET A 131 -82.04 22.62 0.18
C MET A 131 -80.90 22.32 -0.81
N THR A 132 -81.24 21.84 -2.01
CA THR A 132 -80.28 21.63 -3.09
C THR A 132 -79.64 22.94 -3.54
N ARG A 133 -80.39 24.04 -3.70
CA ARG A 133 -79.78 25.35 -3.99
C ARG A 133 -78.85 25.84 -2.90
N PHE A 134 -79.19 25.65 -1.63
CA PHE A 134 -78.32 26.04 -0.52
C PHE A 134 -77.04 25.20 -0.48
N LEU A 135 -77.15 23.87 -0.64
CA LEU A 135 -75.98 22.99 -0.72
C LEU A 135 -75.11 23.32 -1.93
N VAL A 136 -75.70 23.59 -3.09
CA VAL A 136 -74.93 24.01 -4.27
C VAL A 136 -74.30 25.39 -4.06
N ALA A 137 -75.00 26.35 -3.44
CA ALA A 137 -74.47 27.69 -3.22
C ALA A 137 -73.34 27.73 -2.16
N GLU A 138 -73.43 26.93 -1.09
CA GLU A 138 -72.46 26.94 0.01
C GLU A 138 -71.34 25.89 -0.13
N VAL A 139 -71.62 24.72 -0.70
CA VAL A 139 -70.60 23.65 -0.85
C VAL A 139 -69.75 23.85 -2.10
N ALA A 140 -70.30 24.38 -3.19
CA ALA A 140 -69.52 24.64 -4.41
C ALA A 140 -68.28 25.53 -4.18
N PRO A 141 -68.33 26.64 -3.43
CA PRO A 141 -67.13 27.43 -3.15
C PRO A 141 -66.10 26.68 -2.31
N ILE A 142 -66.52 25.82 -1.37
CA ILE A 142 -65.60 24.99 -0.57
C ILE A 142 -64.91 23.95 -1.44
N LEU A 143 -65.66 23.26 -2.31
CA LEU A 143 -65.10 22.28 -3.25
C LEU A 143 -64.14 22.93 -4.24
N ARG A 144 -64.48 24.12 -4.74
CA ARG A 144 -63.60 24.87 -5.65
C ARG A 144 -62.32 25.32 -4.95
N ALA A 145 -62.42 25.80 -3.71
CA ALA A 145 -61.24 26.11 -2.89
C ALA A 145 -60.39 24.87 -2.59
N ALA A 146 -61.00 23.70 -2.40
CA ALA A 146 -60.30 22.44 -2.21
C ALA A 146 -59.60 21.96 -3.49
N GLU A 147 -60.25 22.11 -4.65
CA GLU A 147 -59.67 21.82 -5.97
C GLU A 147 -58.48 22.74 -6.27
N ASP A 148 -58.63 24.05 -6.03
CA ASP A 148 -57.57 25.03 -6.19
C ASP A 148 -56.38 24.72 -5.25
N SER A 149 -56.66 24.32 -4.00
CA SER A 149 -55.64 23.90 -3.03
C SER A 149 -54.92 22.61 -3.46
N ALA A 150 -55.66 21.60 -3.95
CA ALA A 150 -55.07 20.37 -4.46
C ALA A 150 -54.21 20.62 -5.70
N ALA A 151 -54.65 21.48 -6.61
CA ALA A 151 -53.86 21.91 -7.77
C ALA A 151 -52.57 22.61 -7.35
N ALA A 152 -52.64 23.53 -6.37
CA ALA A 152 -51.46 24.20 -5.82
C ALA A 152 -50.49 23.21 -5.16
N LEU A 153 -50.98 22.24 -4.38
CA LEU A 153 -50.15 21.21 -3.75
C LEU A 153 -49.47 20.28 -4.77
N MET A 154 -50.18 19.88 -5.83
CA MET A 154 -49.59 19.08 -6.91
C MET A 154 -48.50 19.85 -7.65
N GLU A 155 -48.71 21.14 -7.90
CA GLU A 155 -47.71 21.98 -8.56
C GLU A 155 -46.48 22.18 -7.67
N GLN A 156 -46.69 22.41 -6.37
CA GLN A 156 -45.59 22.47 -5.39
C GLN A 156 -44.83 21.14 -5.31
N ALA A 157 -45.53 20.01 -5.33
CA ALA A 157 -44.90 18.68 -5.33
C ALA A 157 -44.08 18.45 -6.60
N ARG A 158 -44.59 18.84 -7.78
CA ARG A 158 -43.83 18.77 -9.04
C ARG A 158 -42.58 19.65 -9.01
N ALA A 159 -42.70 20.88 -8.51
CA ALA A 159 -41.57 21.78 -8.37
C ALA A 159 -40.51 21.22 -7.42
N ALA A 160 -40.93 20.66 -6.27
CA ALA A 160 -40.03 20.04 -5.31
C ALA A 160 -39.33 18.79 -5.88
N SER A 161 -40.06 17.91 -6.58
CA SER A 161 -39.45 16.75 -7.26
C SER A 161 -38.49 17.16 -8.38
N GLY A 162 -38.81 18.22 -9.14
CA GLY A 162 -37.92 18.77 -10.15
C GLY A 162 -36.61 19.28 -9.55
N GLN A 163 -36.69 19.97 -8.41
CA GLN A 163 -35.51 20.44 -7.68
C GLN A 163 -34.67 19.26 -7.15
N GLN A 164 -35.29 18.25 -6.55
CA GLN A 164 -34.58 17.05 -6.07
C GLN A 164 -33.87 16.31 -7.21
N LEU A 165 -34.50 16.16 -8.37
CA LEU A 165 -33.86 15.54 -9.54
C LEU A 165 -32.66 16.36 -10.04
N ALA A 166 -32.76 17.70 -10.00
CA ALA A 166 -31.65 18.57 -10.37
C ALA A 166 -30.48 18.45 -9.37
N GLU A 167 -30.75 18.39 -8.07
CA GLU A 167 -29.74 18.21 -7.01
C GLU A 167 -29.04 16.85 -7.13
N ILE A 168 -29.80 15.77 -7.35
CA ILE A 168 -29.24 14.43 -7.63
C ILE A 168 -28.38 14.44 -8.89
N GLY A 169 -28.82 15.14 -9.94
CA GLY A 169 -28.05 15.30 -11.18
C GLY A 169 -26.72 16.01 -10.95
N GLN A 170 -26.71 17.09 -10.16
CA GLN A 170 -25.49 17.81 -9.78
C GLN A 170 -24.55 16.93 -8.96
N ALA A 171 -25.05 16.24 -7.93
CA ALA A 171 -24.25 15.35 -7.10
C ALA A 171 -23.62 14.22 -7.92
N ARG A 172 -24.37 13.64 -8.88
CA ARG A 172 -23.85 12.61 -9.79
C ARG A 172 -22.74 13.14 -10.70
N ASN A 173 -22.90 14.35 -11.22
CA ASN A 173 -21.88 14.95 -12.09
C ASN A 173 -20.61 15.29 -11.32
N GLU A 174 -20.74 15.76 -10.08
CA GLU A 174 -19.62 16.00 -9.17
C GLU A 174 -18.86 14.70 -8.86
N LEU A 175 -19.58 13.63 -8.50
CA LEU A 175 -18.95 12.31 -8.29
C LEU A 175 -18.21 11.81 -9.53
N ARG A 176 -18.77 11.98 -10.73
CA ARG A 176 -18.09 11.62 -11.99
C ARG A 176 -16.82 12.43 -12.21
N ALA A 177 -16.83 13.73 -11.90
CA ALA A 177 -15.64 14.57 -12.00
C ALA A 177 -14.56 14.09 -11.02
N GLN A 178 -14.92 13.76 -9.78
CA GLN A 178 -13.99 13.22 -8.80
C GLN A 178 -13.40 11.86 -9.23
N PHE A 179 -14.23 10.96 -9.78
CA PHE A 179 -13.74 9.69 -10.34
C PHE A 179 -12.74 9.89 -11.47
N ALA A 180 -12.96 10.86 -12.37
CA ALA A 180 -12.03 11.16 -13.45
C ALA A 180 -10.65 11.58 -12.93
N VAL A 181 -10.61 12.41 -11.89
CA VAL A 181 -9.35 12.83 -11.24
C VAL A 181 -8.63 11.64 -10.59
N ILE A 182 -9.37 10.76 -9.91
CA ILE A 182 -8.79 9.55 -9.29
C ILE A 182 -8.21 8.61 -10.35
N THR A 183 -8.90 8.41 -11.49
CA THR A 183 -8.39 7.59 -12.58
C THR A 183 -7.13 8.17 -13.22
N GLU A 184 -7.10 9.48 -13.43
CA GLU A 184 -5.92 10.18 -13.95
C GLU A 184 -4.72 10.05 -13.00
N TRP A 185 -4.95 10.21 -11.70
CA TRP A 185 -3.92 9.98 -10.69
C TRP A 185 -3.41 8.54 -10.69
N TRP A 186 -4.31 7.55 -10.77
CA TRP A 186 -3.93 6.13 -10.85
C TRP A 186 -3.11 5.81 -12.10
N ASP A 187 -3.42 6.43 -13.23
CA ASP A 187 -2.63 6.29 -14.45
C ASP A 187 -1.24 6.89 -14.28
N GLY A 188 -1.14 8.07 -13.64
CA GLY A 188 0.15 8.66 -13.27
C GLY A 188 0.98 7.77 -12.34
N VAL A 189 0.35 7.16 -11.32
CA VAL A 189 1.03 6.20 -10.43
C VAL A 189 1.51 4.98 -11.20
N ARG A 190 0.69 4.40 -12.07
CA ARG A 190 1.09 3.25 -12.91
C ARG A 190 2.29 3.58 -13.80
N GLN A 191 2.32 4.78 -14.37
CA GLN A 191 3.44 5.23 -15.20
C GLN A 191 4.76 5.35 -14.43
N VAL A 192 4.71 5.70 -13.13
CA VAL A 192 5.91 5.78 -12.27
C VAL A 192 6.33 4.41 -11.75
N VAL A 193 5.39 3.53 -11.43
CA VAL A 193 5.68 2.19 -10.89
C VAL A 193 6.29 1.27 -11.95
N ALA A 194 5.82 1.32 -13.19
CA ALA A 194 6.33 0.50 -14.29
C ALA A 194 7.87 0.55 -14.47
N PRO A 195 8.53 1.72 -14.58
CA PRO A 195 9.98 1.80 -14.70
C PRO A 195 10.73 1.38 -13.43
N VAL A 196 10.13 1.52 -12.25
CA VAL A 196 10.73 1.03 -11.00
C VAL A 196 10.77 -0.50 -10.99
N GLN A 197 9.67 -1.15 -11.40
CA GLN A 197 9.64 -2.61 -11.54
C GLN A 197 10.65 -3.10 -12.59
N GLU A 198 10.77 -2.40 -13.71
CA GLU A 198 11.78 -2.70 -14.74
C GLU A 198 13.21 -2.56 -14.19
N ARG A 199 13.51 -1.51 -13.42
CA ARG A 199 14.82 -1.32 -12.77
C ARG A 199 15.13 -2.40 -11.74
N ILE A 200 14.14 -2.82 -10.94
CA ILE A 200 14.31 -3.93 -9.99
C ILE A 200 14.60 -5.23 -10.74
N ALA A 201 13.84 -5.53 -11.80
CA ALA A 201 14.08 -6.70 -12.63
C ALA A 201 15.47 -6.66 -13.30
N SER A 202 15.89 -5.50 -13.80
CA SER A 202 17.24 -5.30 -14.34
C SER A 202 18.33 -5.50 -13.28
N THR A 203 18.13 -4.96 -12.08
CA THR A 203 19.11 -5.09 -10.97
C THR A 203 19.25 -6.55 -10.56
N ARG A 204 18.13 -7.29 -10.49
CA ARG A 204 18.13 -8.72 -10.20
C ARG A 204 18.92 -9.50 -11.25
N ARG A 205 18.74 -9.23 -12.54
CA ARG A 205 19.54 -9.84 -13.62
C ARG A 205 21.02 -9.53 -13.47
N THR A 206 21.38 -8.29 -13.14
CA THR A 206 22.79 -7.92 -12.91
C THR A 206 23.39 -8.66 -11.73
N ILE A 207 22.63 -8.85 -10.64
CA ILE A 207 23.08 -9.65 -9.49
C ILE A 207 23.29 -11.12 -9.88
N GLU A 208 22.37 -11.69 -10.66
CA GLU A 208 22.48 -13.06 -11.19
C GLU A 208 23.74 -13.21 -12.08
N GLU A 209 23.97 -12.28 -13.01
CA GLU A 209 25.17 -12.25 -13.87
C GLU A 209 26.48 -12.10 -13.07
N VAL A 210 26.50 -11.26 -12.04
CA VAL A 210 27.67 -11.11 -11.16
C VAL A 210 27.93 -12.40 -10.39
N GLY A 211 26.88 -13.06 -9.91
CA GLY A 211 26.96 -14.39 -9.29
C GLY A 211 27.61 -15.41 -10.23
N GLU A 212 27.15 -15.49 -11.48
CA GLU A 212 27.73 -16.36 -12.50
C GLU A 212 29.20 -16.02 -12.81
N ARG A 213 29.56 -14.73 -12.88
CA ARG A 213 30.96 -14.31 -13.11
C ARG A 213 31.87 -14.65 -11.93
N ILE A 214 31.40 -14.45 -10.68
CA ILE A 214 32.16 -14.83 -9.49
C ILE A 214 32.35 -16.34 -9.48
N GLN A 215 31.30 -17.11 -9.75
CA GLN A 215 31.36 -18.56 -9.83
C GLN A 215 32.34 -19.00 -10.93
N GLY A 216 32.24 -18.42 -12.13
CA GLY A 216 33.16 -18.66 -13.24
C GLY A 216 34.60 -18.26 -12.97
N ALA A 217 34.85 -17.22 -12.17
CA ALA A 217 36.19 -16.81 -11.74
C ALA A 217 36.77 -17.70 -10.62
N LEU A 218 35.91 -18.32 -9.80
CA LEU A 218 36.32 -19.23 -8.73
C LEU A 218 36.62 -20.66 -9.21
N VAL A 219 36.01 -21.12 -10.31
CA VAL A 219 36.28 -22.45 -10.87
C VAL A 219 37.77 -22.65 -11.19
N PRO A 220 38.47 -21.75 -11.91
CA PRO A 220 39.91 -21.89 -12.18
C PRO A 220 40.77 -21.92 -10.91
N LEU A 221 40.38 -21.19 -9.86
CA LEU A 221 41.10 -21.18 -8.58
C LEU A 221 40.99 -22.52 -7.85
N SER A 222 39.81 -23.14 -7.87
CA SER A 222 39.63 -24.50 -7.34
C SER A 222 40.46 -25.53 -8.13
N GLY A 223 40.56 -25.37 -9.45
CA GLY A 223 41.43 -26.19 -10.31
C GLY A 223 42.90 -26.07 -9.90
N LEU A 224 43.40 -24.85 -9.73
CA LEU A 224 44.76 -24.56 -9.24
C LEU A 224 45.02 -25.16 -7.85
N MET A 225 44.07 -25.04 -6.92
CA MET A 225 44.21 -25.63 -5.58
C MET A 225 44.21 -27.15 -5.61
N ALA A 226 43.44 -27.77 -6.50
CA ALA A 226 43.49 -29.22 -6.73
C ALA A 226 44.85 -29.66 -7.32
N THR A 227 45.42 -28.89 -8.26
CA THR A 227 46.74 -29.20 -8.84
C THR A 227 47.83 -29.04 -7.78
N ILE A 228 47.81 -27.97 -6.98
CA ILE A 228 48.75 -27.77 -5.86
C ILE A 228 48.60 -28.91 -4.84
N GLY A 229 47.37 -29.38 -4.59
CA GLY A 229 47.11 -30.54 -3.73
C GLY A 229 47.72 -31.84 -4.27
N GLU A 230 47.58 -32.11 -5.57
CA GLU A 230 48.22 -33.26 -6.23
C GLU A 230 49.75 -33.16 -6.22
N GLU A 231 50.32 -31.98 -6.52
CA GLU A 231 51.76 -31.74 -6.46
C GLU A 231 52.30 -31.93 -5.04
N LEU A 232 51.60 -31.43 -4.02
CA LEU A 232 51.97 -31.65 -2.61
C LEU A 232 51.82 -33.13 -2.21
N ALA A 233 50.82 -33.85 -2.72
CA ALA A 233 50.64 -35.28 -2.50
C ALA A 233 51.76 -36.10 -3.17
N GLU A 234 52.20 -35.69 -4.37
CA GLU A 234 53.32 -36.31 -5.07
C GLU A 234 54.64 -36.00 -4.37
N LEU A 235 54.82 -34.77 -3.89
CA LEU A 235 55.98 -34.35 -3.11
C LEU A 235 56.05 -35.11 -1.78
N THR A 236 54.92 -35.29 -1.08
CA THR A 236 54.87 -36.11 0.14
C THR A 236 55.13 -37.58 -0.16
N LYS A 237 54.65 -38.12 -1.28
CA LYS A 237 54.97 -39.49 -1.71
C LYS A 237 56.45 -39.66 -2.05
N ALA A 238 57.08 -38.67 -2.69
CA ALA A 238 58.50 -38.65 -3.00
C ALA A 238 59.37 -38.42 -1.75
N ALA A 239 58.87 -37.63 -0.80
CA ALA A 239 59.52 -37.38 0.48
C ALA A 239 59.26 -38.47 1.52
N THR A 240 58.33 -39.40 1.26
CA THR A 240 58.13 -40.59 2.09
C THR A 240 59.26 -41.57 1.77
N PRO A 241 60.23 -41.78 2.69
CA PRO A 241 61.34 -42.68 2.42
C PRO A 241 60.82 -44.10 2.19
N PRO A 242 61.39 -44.87 1.24
CA PRO A 242 60.97 -46.24 1.01
C PRO A 242 61.11 -47.04 2.32
N PRO A 243 60.10 -47.83 2.71
CA PRO A 243 60.14 -48.56 3.95
C PRO A 243 61.35 -49.50 3.91
N PHE A 244 62.26 -49.33 4.87
CA PHE A 244 63.34 -50.28 5.08
C PHE A 244 62.71 -51.65 5.32
N PRO A 245 63.16 -52.72 4.63
CA PRO A 245 62.67 -54.06 4.90
C PRO A 245 62.97 -54.38 6.36
N ALA A 246 61.91 -54.44 7.17
CA ALA A 246 62.05 -54.85 8.55
C ALA A 246 62.57 -56.30 8.57
N PRO A 247 63.59 -56.61 9.40
CA PRO A 247 63.97 -57.99 9.62
C PRO A 247 62.78 -58.76 10.16
N ALA A 248 62.52 -59.93 9.56
CA ALA A 248 61.48 -60.84 9.99
C ALA A 248 61.86 -61.46 11.34
N ASP A 249 61.47 -60.82 12.43
CA ASP A 249 61.42 -61.40 13.77
C ASP A 249 60.14 -60.86 14.42
N SER A 250 59.09 -61.67 14.58
CA SER A 250 58.84 -62.60 15.68
C SER A 250 58.49 -61.89 17.00
N SER A 251 57.51 -62.46 17.70
CA SER A 251 56.92 -62.10 19.01
C SER A 251 56.09 -60.80 19.07
N ALA A 252 54.76 -60.91 19.20
CA ALA A 252 53.99 -61.24 20.40
C ALA A 252 53.79 -60.04 21.34
N SER A 253 52.51 -59.74 21.58
CA SER A 253 51.92 -59.09 22.78
C SER A 253 52.44 -57.71 23.17
N THR A 254 51.53 -56.71 23.20
CA THR A 254 51.20 -55.96 24.43
C THR A 254 49.97 -55.08 24.14
N GLU A 255 48.91 -55.35 24.89
CA GLU A 255 47.81 -54.42 25.14
C GLU A 255 48.39 -53.16 25.80
N GLU A 256 48.08 -51.95 25.30
CA GLU A 256 47.99 -50.80 26.21
C GLU A 256 47.11 -49.67 25.62
N ARG A 257 45.96 -49.54 26.27
CA ARG A 257 45.17 -48.32 26.50
C ARG A 257 45.94 -47.00 26.37
N SER A 258 45.38 -46.09 25.58
CA SER A 258 45.23 -44.66 25.91
C SER A 258 44.21 -44.08 24.90
N ALA A 259 42.94 -43.92 25.27
CA ALA A 259 42.43 -42.69 25.88
C ALA A 259 42.83 -41.44 25.07
N HIS A 260 42.22 -41.26 23.90
CA HIS A 260 42.09 -39.93 23.30
C HIS A 260 40.70 -39.40 23.61
N GLU A 261 40.74 -38.44 24.52
CA GLU A 261 39.70 -37.56 25.01
C GLU A 261 39.14 -36.75 23.83
N GLU A 262 37.89 -37.05 23.48
CA GLU A 262 37.09 -36.31 22.51
C GLU A 262 36.64 -35.01 23.19
N LEU A 263 37.40 -33.93 22.97
CA LEU A 263 37.07 -32.59 23.43
C LEU A 263 35.89 -32.03 22.62
N ILE A 264 34.67 -32.38 23.03
CA ILE A 264 33.43 -31.76 22.54
C ILE A 264 33.36 -30.34 23.11
N VAL A 265 33.76 -29.35 22.31
CA VAL A 265 33.52 -27.93 22.60
C VAL A 265 32.02 -27.67 22.50
N SER A 266 31.36 -27.68 23.64
CA SER A 266 29.98 -27.21 23.78
C SER A 266 30.01 -25.69 23.80
N ILE A 267 29.54 -25.06 22.72
CA ILE A 267 29.27 -23.63 22.68
C ILE A 267 28.02 -23.41 23.53
N ALA A 268 28.22 -22.88 24.73
CA ALA A 268 27.14 -22.42 25.59
C ALA A 268 26.53 -21.17 24.97
N ASP A 269 25.25 -21.27 24.64
CA ASP A 269 24.39 -20.17 24.22
C ASP A 269 24.13 -19.31 25.46
N GLU A 270 25.00 -18.32 25.70
CA GLU A 270 24.77 -17.30 26.72
C GLU A 270 23.60 -16.42 26.27
N THR A 271 22.44 -16.81 26.76
CA THR A 271 21.21 -16.02 26.80
C THR A 271 21.49 -14.76 27.62
N GLY A 272 21.95 -13.74 26.92
CA GLY A 272 22.05 -12.37 27.42
C GLY A 272 20.67 -11.85 27.80
N ALA A 273 20.35 -12.01 29.09
CA ALA A 273 19.33 -11.25 29.77
C ALA A 273 19.67 -9.75 29.67
N SER A 274 19.02 -9.05 28.74
CA SER A 274 19.00 -7.59 28.74
C SER A 274 17.79 -7.10 29.53
N THR A 275 17.97 -7.06 30.85
CA THR A 275 17.20 -6.16 31.73
C THR A 275 17.83 -4.77 31.64
N GLY A 276 17.16 -3.85 30.95
CA GLY A 276 17.50 -2.43 30.92
C GLY A 276 16.25 -1.62 30.61
N THR A 277 15.48 -1.22 31.63
CA THR A 277 15.49 0.17 32.13
C THR A 277 14.77 1.14 31.20
N ARG A 278 13.49 1.37 31.54
CA ARG A 278 12.80 2.67 31.53
C ARG A 278 13.53 3.80 30.79
N ASP A 279 12.95 4.24 29.68
CA ASP A 279 12.99 5.66 29.34
C ASP A 279 11.56 6.16 29.11
N GLN A 280 11.30 7.30 29.75
CA GLN A 280 10.00 7.94 29.82
C GLN A 280 9.80 8.75 28.53
N GLY A 281 8.79 8.38 27.75
CA GLY A 281 8.39 9.18 26.60
C GLY A 281 7.98 10.60 27.01
N PRO A 282 8.32 11.63 26.21
CA PRO A 282 7.93 13.01 26.48
C PRO A 282 6.41 13.20 26.38
N PRO A 283 5.84 14.21 27.06
CA PRO A 283 4.41 14.45 27.07
C PRO A 283 3.90 14.82 25.67
N VAL A 284 2.86 14.12 25.25
CA VAL A 284 2.08 14.41 24.04
C VAL A 284 1.49 15.82 24.14
N PRO A 285 1.81 16.76 23.22
CA PRO A 285 1.11 18.03 23.17
C PRO A 285 -0.33 17.84 22.66
N ALA A 286 -1.23 18.57 23.30
CA ALA A 286 -2.66 18.59 23.07
C ALA A 286 -3.05 18.76 21.59
N ALA A 287 -4.18 18.17 21.24
CA ALA A 287 -4.87 18.21 19.96
C ALA A 287 -4.87 19.61 19.31
N GLY A 288 -3.91 19.83 18.42
CA GLY A 288 -3.91 20.91 17.45
C GLY A 288 -4.82 20.54 16.28
N ARG A 289 -5.75 21.45 15.97
CA ARG A 289 -6.69 21.42 14.84
C ARG A 289 -6.04 20.95 13.52
N PRO A 290 -6.79 20.24 12.65
CA PRO A 290 -6.30 19.91 11.32
C PRO A 290 -6.14 21.20 10.50
N VAL A 291 -4.88 21.60 10.28
CA VAL A 291 -4.52 22.60 9.28
C VAL A 291 -4.67 21.93 7.92
N GLY A 292 -5.72 22.30 7.20
CA GLY A 292 -5.94 21.90 5.82
C GLY A 292 -4.81 22.41 4.93
N TRP A 293 -3.87 21.52 4.62
CA TRP A 293 -2.85 21.76 3.60
C TRP A 293 -3.39 21.22 2.25
N TRP A 294 -3.97 22.08 1.43
CA TRP A 294 -4.19 21.74 0.02
C TRP A 294 -3.64 22.90 -0.78
N PRO A 295 -2.39 22.84 -1.25
CA PRO A 295 -1.80 23.92 -2.01
C PRO A 295 -1.96 23.67 -3.52
N TYR A 296 -3.19 23.54 -4.01
CA TYR A 296 -3.57 23.74 -5.42
C TYR A 296 -5.07 24.09 -5.40
N GLY A 297 -5.55 25.33 -5.55
CA GLY A 297 -5.08 26.36 -6.47
C GLY A 297 -5.88 26.30 -7.78
N ARG A 298 -7.16 26.69 -7.75
CA ARG A 298 -7.86 27.15 -8.97
C ARG A 298 -8.49 28.52 -8.70
N ARG A 299 -7.68 29.56 -8.91
CA ARG A 299 -8.16 30.88 -9.28
C ARG A 299 -8.73 30.77 -10.69
N SER A 300 -10.06 30.74 -10.83
CA SER A 300 -10.70 31.16 -12.07
C SER A 300 -10.60 32.69 -12.14
N ALA A 301 -9.62 33.18 -12.89
CA ALA A 301 -9.64 34.56 -13.35
C ALA A 301 -10.88 34.75 -14.22
N GLY A 302 -11.75 35.68 -13.81
CA GLY A 302 -12.84 36.16 -14.64
C GLY A 302 -12.27 36.81 -15.90
N VAL A 303 -12.58 36.21 -17.05
CA VAL A 303 -12.48 36.87 -18.34
C VAL A 303 -13.79 37.60 -18.53
N GLY A 304 -13.74 38.92 -18.42
CA GLY A 304 -14.83 39.78 -18.85
C GLY A 304 -14.92 39.79 -20.37
N LEU A 305 -16.14 39.67 -20.87
CA LEU A 305 -16.61 40.18 -22.15
C LEU A 305 -17.99 40.81 -21.89
#